data_AF-A0A3M1KEE0-F1
#
_entry.id   AF-A0A3M1KEE0-F1
#
_cell.length_a   1.000
_cell.length_b   1.000
_cell.length_c   1.000
_cell.angle_alpha   90.00
_cell.angle_beta   90.00
_cell.angle_gamma   90.00
#
_symmetry.space_group_name_H-M   'P 1'
#
loop_
_entity.id
_entity.type
_entity.pdbx_description
1 polymer ?
#
loop_
_entity_poly.entity_id
_entity_poly.type
_entity_poly.pdbx_seq_one_letter_code
_entity_poly.pdbx_strand_id
1 'polypeptide(L)'
;MPARQPLPYNATAARINETLERTVNAAIRTWDKVARPLGLGIRISNYDDLNYAFEGGVGDKLRKKHYDKSLRLLWKAEQHASFTTFRDCTRDERAMMQLAEQGMTKLEKRELKRVRSDEYRQQLKELYTPEQRQAIVNILSLIGHGEAYAWIISNQLLGQVKSTGGRAALTMQVLEEAKHFVVLREVLEAFDCEIPRMQAWEYILLENIVRAKGLEKFFGMNVVVEGVALSLFGLMGHSFPGLEFLKMFHLDESRHTGLPHSYFEEFPMTTWEKINPVAMNIRMLTVAPLIPLIFNVEKDFAVLGLDVFEFAGSVLRKIAHLTTRVGFYLPVPAPMLLWEINLMLNAYSYLTRPGHKFRNFMTAETTSGEEMLKVEAEAFALKNQAPAAAS
;
A
#
# COMPACT_ATOMS: atom_id res chain seq x y z
N MET A 1 -5.82 -5.49 22.94
CA MET A 1 -4.77 -6.53 23.07
C MET A 1 -3.50 -5.86 23.60
N PRO A 2 -2.73 -6.50 24.49
CA PRO A 2 -1.44 -5.94 24.91
C PRO A 2 -0.50 -5.83 23.71
N ALA A 3 0.38 -4.82 23.72
CA ALA A 3 1.38 -4.61 22.67
C ALA A 3 2.26 -5.88 22.52
N ARG A 4 2.50 -6.31 21.27
CA ARG A 4 3.38 -7.45 21.00
C ARG A 4 4.78 -7.18 21.52
N GLN A 5 5.45 -8.21 22.03
CA GLN A 5 6.85 -8.07 22.44
C GLN A 5 7.72 -7.83 21.19
N PRO A 6 8.67 -6.87 21.26
CA PRO A 6 9.61 -6.64 20.18
C PRO A 6 10.39 -7.90 19.82
N LEU A 7 10.60 -8.11 18.53
CA LEU A 7 11.50 -9.16 18.05
C LEU A 7 12.96 -8.70 18.12
N PRO A 8 13.92 -9.62 18.36
CA PRO A 8 15.32 -9.29 18.28
C PRO A 8 15.70 -8.95 16.82
N TYR A 9 16.45 -7.87 16.64
CA TYR A 9 17.06 -7.50 15.37
C TYR A 9 18.54 -7.14 15.57
N ASN A 10 19.33 -7.17 14.49
CA ASN A 10 20.74 -6.85 14.56
C ASN A 10 20.96 -5.34 14.47
N ALA A 11 21.33 -4.71 15.59
CA ALA A 11 21.56 -3.26 15.64
C ALA A 11 22.69 -2.78 14.69
N THR A 12 23.69 -3.62 14.43
CA THR A 12 24.79 -3.29 13.51
C THR A 12 24.29 -3.30 12.07
N ALA A 13 23.55 -4.35 11.67
CA ALA A 13 22.95 -4.44 10.35
C ALA A 13 21.95 -3.30 10.10
N ALA A 14 21.10 -3.00 11.09
CA ALA A 14 20.17 -1.87 11.03
C ALA A 14 20.92 -0.54 10.78
N ARG A 15 22.02 -0.28 11.52
CA ARG A 15 22.83 0.93 11.33
C ARG A 15 23.49 0.99 9.95
N ILE A 16 23.95 -0.15 9.42
CA ILE A 16 24.52 -0.24 8.07
C ILE A 16 23.44 0.10 7.04
N ASN A 17 22.26 -0.50 7.14
CA ASN A 17 21.14 -0.24 6.24
C ASN A 17 20.70 1.24 6.30
N GLU A 18 20.54 1.81 7.50
CA GLU A 18 20.23 3.24 7.70
C GLU A 18 21.31 4.16 7.11
N THR A 19 22.59 3.76 7.13
CA THR A 19 23.68 4.56 6.55
C THR A 19 23.70 4.46 5.03
N LEU A 20 23.46 3.26 4.48
CA LEU A 20 23.33 3.03 3.06
C LEU A 20 22.13 3.81 2.49
N GLU A 21 20.95 3.69 3.13
CA GLU A 21 19.75 4.43 2.77
C GLU A 21 20.04 5.93 2.69
N ARG A 22 20.59 6.52 3.76
CA ARG A 22 20.86 7.97 3.81
C ARG A 22 21.84 8.41 2.71
N THR A 23 22.85 7.59 2.45
CA THR A 23 23.85 7.86 1.41
C THR A 23 23.23 7.83 0.02
N VAL A 24 22.45 6.79 -0.28
CA VAL A 24 21.74 6.63 -1.56
C VAL A 24 20.69 7.73 -1.72
N ASN A 25 19.92 8.05 -0.68
CA ASN A 25 18.94 9.14 -0.68
C ASN A 25 19.64 10.47 -1.02
N ALA A 26 20.70 10.82 -0.28
CA ALA A 26 21.45 12.05 -0.52
C ALA A 26 22.01 12.13 -1.94
N ALA A 27 22.59 11.03 -2.46
CA ALA A 27 23.11 10.97 -3.82
C ALA A 27 22.00 11.21 -4.87
N ILE A 28 20.87 10.50 -4.76
CA ILE A 28 19.74 10.63 -5.69
C ILE A 28 19.14 12.03 -5.64
N ARG A 29 18.92 12.60 -4.44
CA ARG A 29 18.38 13.96 -4.33
C ARG A 29 19.33 15.02 -4.86
N THR A 30 20.64 14.80 -4.71
CA THR A 30 21.66 15.71 -5.25
C THR A 30 21.66 15.65 -6.77
N TRP A 31 21.61 14.44 -7.33
CA TRP A 31 21.43 14.23 -8.77
C TRP A 31 20.18 14.94 -9.28
N ASP A 32 19.02 14.77 -8.63
CA ASP A 32 17.78 15.45 -9.04
C ASP A 32 17.90 16.97 -9.05
N LYS A 33 18.50 17.55 -8.01
CA LYS A 33 18.69 19.00 -7.92
C LYS A 33 19.52 19.53 -9.09
N VAL A 34 20.56 18.80 -9.50
CA VAL A 34 21.47 19.18 -10.60
C VAL A 34 20.86 18.88 -11.96
N ALA A 35 20.15 17.78 -12.11
CA ALA A 35 19.64 17.28 -13.38
C ALA A 35 18.26 17.87 -13.76
N ARG A 36 17.44 18.31 -12.79
CA ARG A 36 16.10 18.88 -13.04
C ARG A 36 16.11 20.10 -13.98
N PRO A 37 17.03 21.08 -13.85
CA PRO A 37 17.11 22.20 -14.80
C PRO A 37 17.41 21.77 -16.24
N LEU A 38 18.03 20.59 -16.42
CA LEU A 38 18.37 20.01 -17.73
C LEU A 38 17.28 19.07 -18.26
N GLY A 39 16.17 18.90 -17.55
CA GLY A 39 15.13 17.93 -17.89
C GLY A 39 15.53 16.46 -17.68
N LEU A 40 16.64 16.20 -16.96
CA LEU A 40 17.21 14.87 -16.73
C LEU A 40 17.00 14.34 -15.30
N GLY A 41 16.27 15.07 -14.45
CA GLY A 41 15.96 14.64 -13.09
C GLY A 41 15.07 13.39 -13.06
N ILE A 42 15.17 12.61 -11.99
CA ILE A 42 14.35 11.43 -11.63
C ILE A 42 13.02 11.85 -11.01
N ARG A 43 12.92 13.05 -10.43
CA ARG A 43 11.64 13.60 -9.95
C ARG A 43 10.78 14.15 -11.07
N ILE A 44 9.61 13.57 -11.31
CA ILE A 44 8.54 14.17 -12.14
C ILE A 44 7.28 14.49 -11.34
N SER A 45 7.10 13.88 -10.17
CA SER A 45 5.92 14.14 -9.34
C SER A 45 5.94 15.58 -8.77
N ASN A 46 4.77 16.21 -8.71
CA ASN A 46 4.54 17.47 -8.02
C ASN A 46 4.17 17.24 -6.53
N TYR A 47 4.69 16.17 -5.94
CA TYR A 47 4.48 15.82 -4.54
C TYR A 47 5.72 16.16 -3.73
N ASP A 48 5.59 16.99 -2.70
CA ASP A 48 6.62 17.35 -1.72
C ASP A 48 6.65 16.37 -0.55
N ASP A 49 7.56 15.42 -0.67
CA ASP A 49 7.82 14.38 0.31
C ASP A 49 8.46 14.87 1.61
N LEU A 50 9.02 16.08 1.65
CA LEU A 50 9.54 16.68 2.90
C LEU A 50 8.41 17.20 3.80
N ASN A 51 7.41 17.81 3.18
CA ASN A 51 6.29 18.41 3.88
C ASN A 51 5.03 17.55 3.84
N TYR A 52 5.14 16.35 3.27
CA TYR A 52 4.04 15.41 3.10
C TYR A 52 2.81 16.06 2.42
N ALA A 53 3.05 16.83 1.35
CA ALA A 53 2.02 17.63 0.69
C ALA A 53 2.31 17.76 -0.81
N PHE A 54 1.31 18.10 -1.62
CA PHE A 54 1.54 18.47 -3.02
C PHE A 54 2.15 19.87 -3.15
N GLU A 55 2.80 20.16 -4.29
CA GLU A 55 3.27 21.51 -4.63
C GLU A 55 2.12 22.52 -4.47
N GLY A 56 2.36 23.60 -3.71
CA GLY A 56 1.33 24.55 -3.28
C GLY A 56 0.86 24.39 -1.83
N GLY A 57 1.29 23.32 -1.13
CA GLY A 57 1.04 23.09 0.29
C GLY A 57 -0.36 22.54 0.61
N VAL A 58 -0.72 22.54 1.89
CA VAL A 58 -1.92 21.85 2.39
C VAL A 58 -3.25 22.45 1.91
N GLY A 59 -3.33 23.78 1.74
CA GLY A 59 -4.47 24.44 1.07
C GLY A 59 -5.88 24.13 1.63
N ASP A 60 -6.13 24.36 2.92
CA ASP A 60 -7.37 23.97 3.63
C ASP A 60 -8.70 24.45 3.02
N LYS A 61 -8.71 25.60 2.34
CA LYS A 61 -9.94 26.21 1.81
C LYS A 61 -10.57 25.36 0.71
N LEU A 62 -9.78 24.85 -0.24
CA LEU A 62 -10.28 24.01 -1.32
C LEU A 62 -10.69 22.63 -0.80
N ARG A 63 -9.89 22.06 0.11
CA ARG A 63 -10.24 20.81 0.79
C ARG A 63 -11.60 20.92 1.47
N LYS A 64 -11.77 21.90 2.38
CA LYS A 64 -13.02 22.07 3.16
C LYS A 64 -14.23 22.43 2.29
N LYS A 65 -14.07 23.31 1.30
CA LYS A 65 -15.20 23.82 0.49
C LYS A 65 -15.61 22.91 -0.65
N HIS A 66 -14.67 22.20 -1.25
CA HIS A 66 -14.92 21.36 -2.43
C HIS A 66 -14.76 19.89 -2.10
N TYR A 67 -13.62 19.44 -1.59
CA TYR A 67 -13.38 18.01 -1.37
C TYR A 67 -14.23 17.42 -0.23
N ASP A 68 -14.10 17.93 1.00
CA ASP A 68 -14.84 17.45 2.18
C ASP A 68 -16.36 17.58 1.95
N LYS A 69 -16.77 18.62 1.24
CA LYS A 69 -18.17 18.84 0.86
C LYS A 69 -18.61 17.83 -0.19
N SER A 70 -17.83 17.58 -1.24
CA SER A 70 -18.13 16.58 -2.26
C SER A 70 -18.18 15.18 -1.67
N LEU A 71 -17.29 14.81 -0.74
CA LEU A 71 -17.35 13.51 -0.06
C LEU A 71 -18.67 13.31 0.71
N ARG A 72 -19.17 14.37 1.35
CA ARG A 72 -20.49 14.36 2.05
C ARG A 72 -21.68 14.39 1.10
N LEU A 73 -21.47 14.84 -0.14
CA LEU A 73 -22.50 15.11 -1.14
C LEU A 73 -22.32 14.23 -2.39
N LEU A 74 -21.56 13.14 -2.32
CA LEU A 74 -21.51 12.12 -3.36
C LEU A 74 -22.89 11.48 -3.44
N TRP A 75 -23.76 12.14 -4.19
CA TRP A 75 -25.09 11.69 -4.52
C TRP A 75 -24.99 10.31 -5.17
N LYS A 76 -25.84 9.38 -4.72
CA LYS A 76 -25.92 8.05 -5.29
C LYS A 76 -26.84 8.11 -6.50
N ALA A 77 -26.30 7.81 -7.67
CA ALA A 77 -27.06 7.93 -8.92
C ALA A 77 -28.24 6.94 -8.92
N GLU A 78 -28.11 5.77 -8.30
CA GLU A 78 -29.22 4.83 -8.12
C GLU A 78 -30.35 5.40 -7.25
N GLN A 79 -30.02 6.25 -6.25
CA GLN A 79 -31.00 6.88 -5.35
C GLN A 79 -31.74 8.04 -6.02
N HIS A 80 -31.04 8.84 -6.82
CA HIS A 80 -31.55 10.08 -7.38
C HIS A 80 -32.00 9.98 -8.84
N ALA A 81 -31.57 8.93 -9.54
CA ALA A 81 -31.89 8.62 -10.93
C ALA A 81 -32.20 7.12 -11.08
N SER A 82 -33.16 6.63 -10.29
CA SER A 82 -33.56 5.21 -10.20
C SER A 82 -34.02 4.60 -11.53
N PHE A 83 -34.43 5.44 -12.49
CA PHE A 83 -34.80 5.09 -13.86
C PHE A 83 -33.60 4.70 -14.74
N THR A 84 -32.38 5.00 -14.31
CA THR A 84 -31.17 4.57 -15.02
C THR A 84 -30.89 3.10 -14.74
N THR A 85 -30.17 2.44 -15.65
CA THR A 85 -29.67 1.07 -15.46
C THR A 85 -28.43 1.02 -14.55
N PHE A 86 -27.96 2.17 -14.09
CA PHE A 86 -26.80 2.30 -13.23
C PHE A 86 -27.18 1.97 -11.77
N ARG A 87 -26.42 1.07 -11.16
CA ARG A 87 -26.66 0.54 -9.81
C ARG A 87 -25.36 0.68 -9.01
N ASP A 88 -25.23 1.80 -8.32
CA ASP A 88 -24.06 2.16 -7.50
C ASP A 88 -24.30 2.01 -5.99
N CYS A 89 -25.44 1.41 -5.62
CA CYS A 89 -25.70 0.93 -4.27
C CYS A 89 -25.67 -0.60 -4.24
N THR A 90 -24.79 -1.19 -3.45
CA THR A 90 -24.90 -2.61 -3.11
C THR A 90 -26.18 -2.85 -2.30
N ARG A 91 -26.61 -4.13 -2.22
CA ARG A 91 -27.79 -4.53 -1.45
C ARG A 91 -27.61 -4.22 0.05
N ASP A 92 -26.38 -4.35 0.52
CA ASP A 92 -26.04 -4.17 1.93
C ASP A 92 -25.79 -2.70 2.29
N GLU A 93 -25.32 -1.86 1.36
CA GLU A 93 -25.19 -0.39 1.57
C GLU A 93 -26.54 0.32 1.69
N ARG A 94 -27.54 -0.13 0.94
CA ARG A 94 -28.93 0.38 1.03
C ARG A 94 -29.56 0.09 2.39
N ALA A 95 -29.28 -1.08 2.95
CA ALA A 95 -29.73 -1.47 4.28
C ALA A 95 -28.88 -0.81 5.39
N MET A 96 -27.56 -0.73 5.19
CA MET A 96 -26.62 -0.17 6.16
C MET A 96 -26.83 1.30 6.42
N MET A 97 -27.08 2.15 5.41
CA MET A 97 -27.20 3.59 5.67
C MET A 97 -28.45 3.94 6.51
N GLN A 98 -29.54 3.17 6.39
CA GLN A 98 -30.74 3.35 7.20
C GLN A 98 -30.60 2.74 8.61
N LEU A 99 -29.88 1.62 8.74
CA LEU A 99 -29.64 0.96 10.04
C LEU A 99 -28.48 1.59 10.83
N ALA A 100 -27.46 2.15 10.17
CA ALA A 100 -26.25 2.68 10.81
C ALA A 100 -26.51 3.92 11.65
N GLU A 101 -27.45 4.80 11.28
CA GLU A 101 -27.78 5.96 12.12
C GLU A 101 -28.69 5.62 13.30
N GLN A 102 -29.53 4.59 13.16
CA GLN A 102 -30.55 4.25 14.15
C GLN A 102 -30.15 3.11 15.10
N GLY A 103 -29.22 2.24 14.69
CA GLY A 103 -28.80 1.04 15.41
C GLY A 103 -27.49 1.16 16.20
N MET A 104 -26.74 2.27 16.07
CA MET A 104 -25.47 2.42 16.78
C MET A 104 -25.64 2.33 18.30
N THR A 105 -24.96 1.36 18.89
CA THR A 105 -24.83 1.17 20.33
C THR A 105 -24.08 2.34 20.98
N LYS A 106 -24.21 2.50 22.31
CA LYS A 106 -23.41 3.50 23.05
C LYS A 106 -21.91 3.32 22.83
N LEU A 107 -21.44 2.09 22.59
CA LEU A 107 -20.03 1.77 22.36
C LEU A 107 -19.56 2.27 20.98
N GLU A 108 -20.33 2.03 19.91
CA GLU A 108 -19.98 2.48 18.55
C GLU A 108 -20.02 4.01 18.43
N LYS A 109 -20.96 4.68 19.11
CA LYS A 109 -20.96 6.15 19.25
C LYS A 109 -19.75 6.66 20.04
N ARG A 110 -19.22 5.83 20.95
CA ARG A 110 -18.01 6.13 21.73
C ARG A 110 -16.77 5.97 20.85
N GLU A 111 -16.67 4.91 20.06
CA GLU A 111 -15.59 4.67 19.10
C GLU A 111 -15.56 5.75 17.98
N LEU A 112 -16.73 6.19 17.51
CA LEU A 112 -16.80 7.28 16.52
C LEU A 112 -16.38 8.65 17.10
N LYS A 113 -16.63 8.89 18.40
CA LYS A 113 -16.11 10.07 19.12
C LYS A 113 -14.62 9.93 19.43
N ARG A 114 -14.18 8.71 19.76
CA ARG A 114 -12.80 8.31 20.06
C ARG A 114 -11.84 8.68 18.94
N VAL A 115 -12.24 8.45 17.69
CA VAL A 115 -11.43 8.71 16.49
C VAL A 115 -11.41 10.21 16.10
N ARG A 116 -12.26 11.05 16.70
CA ARG A 116 -12.51 12.43 16.25
C ARG A 116 -11.90 13.54 17.12
N SER A 117 -11.14 13.24 18.17
CA SER A 117 -10.78 14.20 19.22
C SER A 117 -9.32 14.12 19.68
N ASP A 118 -8.90 15.09 20.51
CA ASP A 118 -7.65 15.04 21.29
C ASP A 118 -7.52 13.74 22.12
N GLU A 119 -8.65 13.07 22.40
CA GLU A 119 -8.70 11.78 23.07
C GLU A 119 -8.07 10.66 22.21
N TYR A 120 -8.16 10.74 20.86
CA TYR A 120 -7.47 9.79 19.98
C TYR A 120 -5.95 9.87 20.15
N ARG A 121 -5.42 11.11 20.13
CA ARG A 121 -3.99 11.37 20.32
C ARG A 121 -3.52 10.87 21.69
N GLN A 122 -4.30 11.14 22.73
CA GLN A 122 -4.01 10.65 24.07
C GLN A 122 -4.01 9.11 24.14
N GLN A 123 -4.98 8.47 23.50
CA GLN A 123 -5.05 7.00 23.47
C GLN A 123 -3.90 6.36 22.71
N LEU A 124 -3.48 6.93 21.58
CA LEU A 124 -2.28 6.45 20.88
C LEU A 124 -1.04 6.55 21.80
N LYS A 125 -0.96 7.60 22.63
CA LYS A 125 0.11 7.76 23.62
C LYS A 125 0.04 6.73 24.75
N GLU A 126 -1.15 6.30 25.15
CA GLU A 126 -1.38 5.29 26.19
C GLU A 126 -1.18 3.85 25.66
N LEU A 127 -1.49 3.60 24.39
CA LEU A 127 -1.43 2.27 23.76
C LEU A 127 -0.01 1.86 23.35
N TYR A 128 0.85 2.82 23.01
CA TYR A 128 2.15 2.57 22.39
C TYR A 128 3.28 3.33 23.09
N THR A 129 4.43 2.66 23.24
CA THR A 129 5.66 3.36 23.68
C THR A 129 6.11 4.38 22.63
N PRO A 130 6.94 5.37 22.98
CA PRO A 130 7.50 6.32 22.01
C PRO A 130 8.16 5.64 20.80
N GLU A 131 8.90 4.56 21.03
CA GLU A 131 9.58 3.79 19.98
C GLU A 131 8.58 3.07 19.07
N GLN A 132 7.52 2.50 19.64
CA GLN A 132 6.45 1.86 18.87
C GLN A 132 5.67 2.88 18.04
N ARG A 133 5.39 4.07 18.59
CA ARG A 133 4.75 5.15 17.83
C ARG A 133 5.61 5.58 16.65
N GLN A 134 6.92 5.78 16.86
CA GLN A 134 7.83 6.13 15.76
C GLN A 134 7.91 5.01 14.71
N ALA A 135 7.98 3.74 15.12
CA ALA A 135 7.97 2.61 14.19
C ALA A 135 6.67 2.54 13.37
N ILE A 136 5.51 2.77 14.00
CA ILE A 136 4.22 2.88 13.31
C ILE A 136 4.25 4.04 12.31
N VAL A 137 4.73 5.22 12.71
CA VAL A 137 4.84 6.38 11.82
C VAL A 137 5.75 6.09 10.64
N ASN A 138 6.91 5.44 10.84
CA ASN A 138 7.83 5.07 9.77
C ASN A 138 7.22 4.10 8.76
N ILE A 139 6.43 3.13 9.22
CA ILE A 139 5.74 2.16 8.36
C ILE A 139 4.55 2.80 7.66
N LEU A 140 3.74 3.59 8.37
CA LEU A 140 2.57 4.26 7.81
C LEU A 140 2.95 5.40 6.84
N SER A 141 4.09 6.06 7.04
CA SER A 141 4.59 7.08 6.10
C SER A 141 4.99 6.46 4.76
N LEU A 142 5.56 5.26 4.77
CA LEU A 142 5.92 4.53 3.54
C LEU A 142 4.67 4.25 2.68
N ILE A 143 3.59 3.76 3.30
CA ILE A 143 2.37 3.54 2.53
C ILE A 143 1.69 4.85 2.18
N GLY A 144 1.68 5.83 3.07
CA GLY A 144 0.98 7.08 2.79
C GLY A 144 1.68 7.98 1.75
N HIS A 145 3.00 7.89 1.60
CA HIS A 145 3.71 8.37 0.41
C HIS A 145 3.29 7.57 -0.85
N GLY A 146 3.17 6.25 -0.72
CA GLY A 146 2.55 5.37 -1.71
C GLY A 146 1.17 5.87 -2.15
N GLU A 147 0.28 6.24 -1.23
CA GLU A 147 -1.06 6.76 -1.50
C GLU A 147 -1.05 8.08 -2.30
N ALA A 148 -0.12 9.00 -1.96
CA ALA A 148 0.05 10.22 -2.75
C ALA A 148 0.42 9.91 -4.21
N TYR A 149 1.29 8.93 -4.41
CA TYR A 149 1.69 8.49 -5.74
C TYR A 149 0.59 7.70 -6.44
N ALA A 150 -0.11 6.83 -5.72
CA ALA A 150 -1.28 6.09 -6.18
C ALA A 150 -2.31 7.05 -6.75
N TRP A 151 -2.60 8.15 -6.03
CA TRP A 151 -3.48 9.20 -6.50
C TRP A 151 -2.99 9.83 -7.83
N ILE A 152 -1.72 10.19 -7.93
CA ILE A 152 -1.13 10.73 -9.17
C ILE A 152 -1.25 9.72 -10.32
N ILE A 153 -0.85 8.48 -10.08
CA ILE A 153 -0.72 7.42 -11.09
C ILE A 153 -2.10 7.02 -11.61
N SER A 154 -3.08 6.81 -10.73
CA SER A 154 -4.47 6.50 -11.08
C SER A 154 -5.08 7.61 -11.93
N ASN A 155 -4.80 8.89 -11.60
CA ASN A 155 -5.27 10.02 -12.41
C ASN A 155 -4.63 10.02 -13.80
N GLN A 156 -3.34 9.68 -13.92
CA GLN A 156 -2.64 9.56 -15.20
C GLN A 156 -3.13 8.36 -16.04
N LEU A 157 -3.58 7.28 -15.39
CA LEU A 157 -4.12 6.09 -16.04
C LEU A 157 -5.53 6.31 -16.59
N LEU A 158 -6.31 7.25 -16.03
CA LEU A 158 -7.70 7.51 -16.44
C LEU A 158 -7.84 7.81 -17.94
N GLY A 159 -6.87 8.52 -18.52
CA GLY A 159 -6.82 8.82 -19.95
C GLY A 159 -6.39 7.65 -20.84
N GLN A 160 -5.89 6.56 -20.26
CA GLN A 160 -5.27 5.42 -20.97
C GLN A 160 -6.17 4.19 -21.01
N VAL A 161 -7.13 4.07 -20.09
CA VAL A 161 -8.09 2.95 -20.07
C VAL A 161 -9.20 3.12 -21.11
N LYS A 162 -9.63 1.98 -21.64
CA LYS A 162 -10.78 1.85 -22.55
C LYS A 162 -12.06 1.62 -21.75
N SER A 163 -13.18 1.77 -22.45
CA SER A 163 -14.56 1.61 -21.96
C SER A 163 -15.01 2.61 -20.89
N THR A 164 -16.33 2.76 -20.78
CA THR A 164 -16.95 3.54 -19.70
C THR A 164 -16.72 2.86 -18.36
N GLY A 165 -16.75 1.52 -18.31
CA GLY A 165 -16.52 0.74 -17.09
C GLY A 165 -15.10 0.91 -16.54
N GLY A 166 -14.07 0.79 -17.39
CA GLY A 166 -12.68 1.00 -16.99
C GLY A 166 -12.41 2.42 -16.50
N ARG A 167 -12.99 3.43 -17.16
CA ARG A 167 -12.90 4.83 -16.71
C ARG A 167 -13.64 5.07 -15.39
N ALA A 168 -14.80 4.48 -15.20
CA ALA A 168 -15.54 4.58 -13.95
C ALA A 168 -14.77 3.94 -12.80
N ALA A 169 -14.20 2.74 -13.01
CA ALA A 169 -13.39 2.04 -12.03
C ALA A 169 -12.15 2.86 -11.63
N LEU A 170 -11.39 3.39 -12.60
CA LEU A 170 -10.25 4.25 -12.28
C LEU A 170 -10.65 5.59 -11.66
N THR A 171 -11.81 6.15 -12.00
CA THR A 171 -12.30 7.37 -11.35
C THR A 171 -12.56 7.13 -9.86
N MET A 172 -13.14 5.97 -9.53
CA MET A 172 -13.30 5.54 -8.14
C MET A 172 -11.96 5.36 -7.45
N GLN A 173 -11.02 4.69 -8.11
CA GLN A 173 -9.66 4.54 -7.57
C GLN A 173 -9.03 5.91 -7.25
N VAL A 174 -9.07 6.87 -8.19
CA VAL A 174 -8.56 8.23 -7.95
C VAL A 174 -9.17 8.90 -6.71
N LEU A 175 -10.48 8.71 -6.49
CA LEU A 175 -11.17 9.27 -5.33
C LEU A 175 -10.74 8.57 -4.03
N GLU A 176 -10.57 7.25 -4.08
CA GLU A 176 -10.19 6.40 -2.95
C GLU A 176 -8.74 6.67 -2.53
N GLU A 177 -7.77 6.74 -3.44
CA GLU A 177 -6.37 7.07 -3.08
C GLU A 177 -6.25 8.49 -2.52
N ALA A 178 -7.01 9.44 -3.05
CA ALA A 178 -7.05 10.80 -2.51
C ALA A 178 -7.56 10.81 -1.06
N LYS A 179 -8.56 9.97 -0.76
CA LYS A 179 -9.11 9.81 0.58
C LYS A 179 -8.11 9.12 1.50
N HIS A 180 -7.46 8.05 1.04
CA HIS A 180 -6.43 7.33 1.79
C HIS A 180 -5.29 8.26 2.18
N PHE A 181 -4.75 9.02 1.23
CA PHE A 181 -3.69 9.98 1.48
C PHE A 181 -4.08 11.04 2.52
N VAL A 182 -5.24 11.67 2.35
CA VAL A 182 -5.71 12.73 3.27
C VAL A 182 -5.89 12.17 4.68
N VAL A 183 -6.54 11.01 4.82
CA VAL A 183 -6.78 10.41 6.14
C VAL A 183 -5.48 9.94 6.77
N LEU A 184 -4.58 9.28 6.03
CA LEU A 184 -3.29 8.83 6.57
C LEU A 184 -2.43 10.01 7.01
N ARG A 185 -2.44 11.14 6.32
CA ARG A 185 -1.74 12.35 6.78
C ARG A 185 -2.21 12.78 8.17
N GLU A 186 -3.52 12.92 8.36
CA GLU A 186 -4.08 13.35 9.65
C GLU A 186 -3.80 12.33 10.76
N VAL A 187 -3.75 11.04 10.41
CA VAL A 187 -3.37 9.96 11.34
C VAL A 187 -1.88 10.06 11.71
N LEU A 188 -0.98 10.25 10.74
CA LEU A 188 0.45 10.43 11.00
C LEU A 188 0.72 11.62 11.93
N GLU A 189 0.02 12.74 11.71
CA GLU A 189 0.09 13.91 12.59
C GLU A 189 -0.46 13.62 14.00
N ALA A 190 -1.45 12.72 14.12
CA ALA A 190 -2.02 12.35 15.42
C ALA A 190 -1.07 11.52 16.30
N PHE A 191 -0.09 10.83 15.72
CA PHE A 191 0.94 10.09 16.47
C PHE A 191 1.96 11.01 17.16
N ASP A 192 1.99 12.31 16.82
CA ASP A 192 2.87 13.31 17.44
C ASP A 192 4.35 12.87 17.42
N CYS A 193 4.77 12.33 16.26
CA CYS A 193 6.11 11.84 15.97
C CYS A 193 6.66 12.55 14.73
N GLU A 194 7.98 12.44 14.50
CA GLU A 194 8.57 12.93 13.27
C GLU A 194 8.10 12.06 12.10
N ILE A 195 7.45 12.67 11.10
CA ILE A 195 7.06 11.98 9.87
C ILE A 195 8.30 11.95 8.98
N PRO A 196 8.89 10.77 8.70
CA PRO A 196 10.10 10.72 7.90
C PRO A 196 9.77 11.05 6.44
N ARG A 197 10.78 11.57 5.75
CA ARG A 197 10.74 11.70 4.30
C ARG A 197 10.75 10.32 3.64
N MET A 198 10.18 10.25 2.44
CA MET A 198 10.28 9.12 1.53
C MET A 198 11.71 8.55 1.42
N GLN A 199 11.82 7.25 1.63
CA GLN A 199 13.08 6.54 1.59
C GLN A 199 13.62 6.47 0.15
N ALA A 200 14.92 6.25 -0.02
CA ALA A 200 15.53 6.21 -1.34
C ALA A 200 14.91 5.17 -2.28
N TRP A 201 14.70 3.94 -1.79
CA TRP A 201 14.19 2.82 -2.60
C TRP A 201 12.71 2.95 -2.93
N GLU A 202 11.94 3.46 -1.97
CA GLU A 202 10.56 3.86 -2.15
C GLU A 202 10.44 4.97 -3.20
N TYR A 203 11.30 5.98 -3.13
CA TYR A 203 11.36 7.06 -4.10
C TYR A 203 11.66 6.56 -5.52
N ILE A 204 12.66 5.68 -5.68
CA ILE A 204 12.98 5.06 -6.97
C ILE A 204 11.79 4.26 -7.49
N LEU A 205 11.18 3.42 -6.65
CA LEU A 205 10.01 2.61 -7.01
C LEU A 205 8.89 3.47 -7.56
N LEU A 206 8.46 4.47 -6.78
CA LEU A 206 7.29 5.25 -7.08
C LEU A 206 7.51 6.17 -8.30
N GLU A 207 8.65 6.87 -8.40
CA GLU A 207 8.96 7.70 -9.58
C GLU A 207 9.08 6.88 -10.87
N ASN A 208 9.65 5.67 -10.81
CA ASN A 208 9.69 4.78 -11.97
C ASN A 208 8.28 4.44 -12.47
N ILE A 209 7.33 4.21 -11.55
CA ILE A 209 5.94 3.91 -11.91
C ILE A 209 5.23 5.13 -12.50
N VAL A 210 5.43 6.33 -11.93
CA VAL A 210 4.87 7.57 -12.51
C VAL A 210 5.42 7.79 -13.92
N ARG A 211 6.70 7.49 -14.16
CA ARG A 211 7.35 7.65 -15.48
C ARG A 211 6.93 6.61 -16.50
N ALA A 212 6.50 5.44 -16.06
CA ALA A 212 6.05 4.37 -16.94
C ALA A 212 4.89 4.86 -17.84
N LYS A 213 4.59 4.09 -18.89
CA LYS A 213 3.49 4.41 -19.82
C LYS A 213 2.67 3.15 -20.04
N GLY A 214 1.38 3.31 -20.39
CA GLY A 214 0.52 2.21 -20.77
C GLY A 214 0.46 1.09 -19.72
N LEU A 215 0.66 -0.13 -20.19
CA LEU A 215 0.52 -1.35 -19.41
C LEU A 215 1.51 -1.46 -18.26
N GLU A 216 2.70 -0.90 -18.39
CA GLU A 216 3.76 -0.94 -17.39
C GLU A 216 3.44 -0.01 -16.22
N LYS A 217 2.75 1.11 -16.48
CA LYS A 217 2.18 1.96 -15.42
C LYS A 217 1.06 1.23 -14.70
N PHE A 218 0.17 0.58 -15.45
CA PHE A 218 -0.93 -0.20 -14.91
C PHE A 218 -0.44 -1.38 -14.05
N PHE A 219 0.65 -2.03 -14.45
CA PHE A 219 1.36 -3.03 -13.65
C PHE A 219 1.92 -2.43 -12.35
N GLY A 220 2.70 -1.35 -12.46
CA GLY A 220 3.30 -0.72 -11.28
C GLY A 220 2.25 -0.25 -10.27
N MET A 221 1.16 0.34 -10.76
CA MET A 221 0.04 0.77 -9.94
C MET A 221 -0.66 -0.43 -9.29
N ASN A 222 -1.39 -1.21 -10.10
CA ASN A 222 -2.39 -2.13 -9.60
C ASN A 222 -1.85 -3.50 -9.16
N VAL A 223 -0.62 -3.85 -9.53
CA VAL A 223 0.01 -5.11 -9.11
C VAL A 223 1.05 -4.89 -8.02
N VAL A 224 1.84 -3.81 -8.12
CA VAL A 224 2.94 -3.56 -7.18
C VAL A 224 2.50 -2.68 -6.03
N VAL A 225 2.09 -1.43 -6.29
CA VAL A 225 1.69 -0.48 -5.23
C VAL A 225 0.48 -1.02 -4.46
N GLU A 226 -0.59 -1.37 -5.17
CA GLU A 226 -1.80 -1.94 -4.55
C GLU A 226 -1.54 -3.26 -3.81
N GLY A 227 -0.69 -4.14 -4.37
CA GLY A 227 -0.38 -5.42 -3.74
C GLY A 227 0.37 -5.27 -2.41
N VAL A 228 1.25 -4.27 -2.31
CA VAL A 228 1.93 -3.89 -1.07
C VAL A 228 0.94 -3.24 -0.11
N ALA A 229 0.13 -2.30 -0.58
CA ALA A 229 -0.88 -1.58 0.19
C ALA A 229 -1.88 -2.53 0.85
N LEU A 230 -2.52 -3.39 0.03
CA LEU A 230 -3.46 -4.41 0.47
C LEU A 230 -2.85 -5.30 1.56
N SER A 231 -1.64 -5.82 1.36
CA SER A 231 -1.00 -6.69 2.36
C SER A 231 -0.67 -5.94 3.66
N LEU A 232 -0.24 -4.68 3.57
CA LEU A 232 0.13 -3.89 4.74
C LEU A 232 -1.10 -3.48 5.54
N PHE A 233 -2.18 -3.03 4.89
CA PHE A 233 -3.44 -2.71 5.57
C PHE A 233 -4.07 -3.93 6.22
N GLY A 234 -3.99 -5.09 5.57
CA GLY A 234 -4.46 -6.36 6.13
C GLY A 234 -3.68 -6.80 7.38
N LEU A 235 -2.37 -6.54 7.40
CA LEU A 235 -1.53 -6.78 8.58
C LEU A 235 -1.83 -5.78 9.70
N MET A 236 -1.79 -4.49 9.39
CA MET A 236 -1.80 -3.40 10.37
C MET A 236 -3.20 -3.19 10.97
N GLY A 237 -4.25 -3.24 10.15
CA GLY A 237 -5.62 -2.95 10.57
C GLY A 237 -6.19 -3.93 11.58
N HIS A 238 -5.68 -5.15 11.65
CA HIS A 238 -6.06 -6.13 12.68
C HIS A 238 -5.09 -6.16 13.86
N SER A 239 -3.79 -5.98 13.62
CA SER A 239 -2.76 -6.25 14.61
C SER A 239 -2.56 -5.11 15.61
N PHE A 240 -2.98 -3.88 15.28
CA PHE A 240 -2.66 -2.68 16.06
C PHE A 240 -3.91 -1.90 16.48
N PRO A 241 -4.20 -1.82 17.79
CA PRO A 241 -5.28 -0.99 18.32
C PRO A 241 -5.18 0.49 17.90
N GLY A 242 -6.28 1.10 17.51
CA GLY A 242 -6.31 2.48 17.00
C GLY A 242 -6.04 2.62 15.50
N LEU A 243 -5.64 1.54 14.81
CA LEU A 243 -5.46 1.50 13.36
C LEU A 243 -6.54 0.67 12.64
N GLU A 244 -7.66 0.38 13.31
CA GLU A 244 -8.72 -0.49 12.77
C GLU A 244 -9.38 0.07 11.49
N PHE A 245 -9.28 1.39 11.27
CA PHE A 245 -9.79 2.03 10.05
C PHE A 245 -9.06 1.54 8.79
N LEU A 246 -7.82 1.02 8.91
CA LEU A 246 -7.09 0.45 7.78
C LEU A 246 -7.79 -0.77 7.17
N LYS A 247 -8.71 -1.42 7.91
CA LYS A 247 -9.57 -2.46 7.34
C LYS A 247 -10.48 -1.95 6.22
N MET A 248 -10.88 -0.67 6.30
CA MET A 248 -11.66 -0.07 5.22
C MET A 248 -10.80 0.20 4.00
N PHE A 249 -9.54 0.59 4.20
CA PHE A 249 -8.59 0.81 3.10
C PHE A 249 -8.28 -0.53 2.42
N HIS A 250 -8.09 -1.59 3.22
CA HIS A 250 -7.95 -2.97 2.73
C HIS A 250 -9.06 -3.39 1.76
N LEU A 251 -10.32 -3.04 2.06
CA LEU A 251 -11.46 -3.33 1.18
C LEU A 251 -11.39 -2.52 -0.12
N ASP A 252 -10.92 -1.29 -0.07
CA ASP A 252 -10.72 -0.42 -1.23
C ASP A 252 -9.59 -0.97 -2.12
N GLU A 253 -8.42 -1.28 -1.55
CA GLU A 253 -7.29 -1.85 -2.31
C GLU A 253 -7.58 -3.22 -2.90
N SER A 254 -8.50 -3.98 -2.31
CA SER A 254 -8.91 -5.27 -2.89
C SER A 254 -9.54 -5.09 -4.27
N ARG A 255 -10.29 -4.00 -4.48
CA ARG A 255 -10.90 -3.65 -5.76
C ARG A 255 -9.86 -3.14 -6.75
N HIS A 256 -8.92 -2.32 -6.28
CA HIS A 256 -7.82 -1.79 -7.09
C HIS A 256 -6.85 -2.88 -7.55
N THR A 257 -6.55 -3.84 -6.67
CA THR A 257 -5.74 -5.03 -6.96
C THR A 257 -6.46 -5.97 -7.95
N GLY A 258 -7.79 -6.06 -7.85
CA GLY A 258 -8.62 -6.85 -8.77
C GLY A 258 -8.78 -6.22 -10.16
N LEU A 259 -8.61 -4.90 -10.28
CA LEU A 259 -8.88 -4.15 -11.50
C LEU A 259 -8.17 -4.72 -12.76
N PRO A 260 -6.88 -5.11 -12.72
CA PRO A 260 -6.23 -5.62 -13.93
C PRO A 260 -6.85 -6.91 -14.44
N HIS A 261 -7.30 -7.78 -13.54
CA HIS A 261 -7.93 -9.02 -13.94
C HIS A 261 -9.22 -8.74 -14.73
N SER A 262 -10.14 -7.97 -14.17
CA SER A 262 -11.40 -7.62 -14.84
C SER A 262 -11.18 -6.80 -16.11
N TYR A 263 -10.22 -5.87 -16.09
CA TYR A 263 -9.92 -5.05 -17.27
C TYR A 263 -9.39 -5.88 -18.44
N PHE A 264 -8.52 -6.86 -18.20
CA PHE A 264 -7.98 -7.71 -19.26
C PHE A 264 -8.87 -8.92 -19.61
N GLU A 265 -9.95 -9.17 -18.87
CA GLU A 265 -11.04 -10.03 -19.36
C GLU A 265 -11.79 -9.35 -20.50
N GLU A 266 -12.07 -8.04 -20.39
CA GLU A 266 -12.71 -7.24 -21.44
C GLU A 266 -11.75 -6.84 -22.57
N PHE A 267 -10.51 -6.48 -22.21
CA PHE A 267 -9.49 -6.00 -23.13
C PHE A 267 -8.21 -6.85 -23.06
N PRO A 268 -8.22 -8.12 -23.50
CA PRO A 268 -7.07 -9.01 -23.35
C PRO A 268 -5.78 -8.43 -23.92
N MET A 269 -4.70 -8.53 -23.13
CA MET A 269 -3.36 -8.25 -23.62
C MET A 269 -3.00 -9.21 -24.76
N THR A 270 -2.37 -8.67 -25.81
CA THR A 270 -1.75 -9.45 -26.87
C THR A 270 -0.60 -10.30 -26.31
N THR A 271 -0.27 -11.40 -26.99
CA THR A 271 0.86 -12.24 -26.60
C THR A 271 2.16 -11.44 -26.50
N TRP A 272 2.39 -10.50 -27.43
CA TRP A 272 3.57 -9.63 -27.41
C TRP A 272 3.62 -8.73 -26.17
N GLU A 273 2.51 -8.09 -25.80
CA GLU A 273 2.47 -7.27 -24.57
C GLU A 273 2.78 -8.08 -23.31
N LYS A 274 2.44 -9.38 -23.29
CA LYS A 274 2.74 -10.27 -22.17
C LYS A 274 4.22 -10.65 -22.10
N ILE A 275 4.83 -11.04 -23.22
CA ILE A 275 6.17 -11.67 -23.25
C ILE A 275 7.29 -10.80 -23.82
N ASN A 276 7.01 -9.54 -24.18
CA ASN A 276 8.03 -8.63 -24.72
C ASN A 276 9.21 -8.49 -23.72
N PRO A 277 10.45 -8.87 -24.11
CA PRO A 277 11.59 -8.85 -23.19
C PRO A 277 11.87 -7.48 -22.57
N VAL A 278 11.63 -6.39 -23.31
CA VAL A 278 11.80 -5.02 -22.80
C VAL A 278 10.78 -4.75 -21.69
N ALA A 279 9.51 -5.09 -21.93
CA ALA A 279 8.45 -4.93 -20.93
C ALA A 279 8.69 -5.80 -19.69
N MET A 280 9.09 -7.06 -19.88
CA MET A 280 9.44 -7.97 -18.78
C MET A 280 10.57 -7.40 -17.93
N ASN A 281 11.63 -6.87 -18.56
CA ASN A 281 12.73 -6.23 -17.83
C ASN A 281 12.30 -4.96 -17.10
N ILE A 282 11.46 -4.11 -17.73
CA ILE A 282 10.90 -2.93 -17.07
C ILE A 282 10.10 -3.35 -15.81
N ARG A 283 9.24 -4.36 -15.92
CA ARG A 283 8.45 -4.88 -14.78
C ARG A 283 9.34 -5.42 -13.67
N MET A 284 10.40 -6.15 -14.02
CA MET A 284 11.38 -6.64 -13.04
C MET A 284 12.10 -5.48 -12.33
N LEU A 285 12.53 -4.47 -13.08
CA LEU A 285 13.18 -3.27 -12.54
C LEU A 285 12.23 -2.42 -11.69
N THR A 286 10.93 -2.43 -11.99
CA THR A 286 9.90 -1.80 -11.15
C THR A 286 9.79 -2.50 -9.80
N VAL A 287 9.84 -3.83 -9.74
CA VAL A 287 9.71 -4.58 -8.46
C VAL A 287 11.01 -4.58 -7.64
N ALA A 288 12.16 -4.49 -8.30
CA ALA A 288 13.48 -4.64 -7.68
C ALA A 288 13.73 -3.76 -6.42
N PRO A 289 13.31 -2.47 -6.36
CA PRO A 289 13.53 -1.64 -5.19
C PRO A 289 12.81 -2.11 -3.91
N LEU A 290 11.81 -3.00 -4.02
CA LEU A 290 11.18 -3.60 -2.83
C LEU A 290 12.17 -4.41 -1.99
N ILE A 291 13.19 -5.03 -2.62
CA ILE A 291 14.17 -5.86 -1.92
C ILE A 291 14.98 -5.06 -0.89
N PRO A 292 15.71 -3.99 -1.27
CA PRO A 292 16.41 -3.18 -0.28
C PRO A 292 15.48 -2.46 0.70
N LEU A 293 14.23 -2.15 0.29
CA LEU A 293 13.22 -1.53 1.16
C LEU A 293 12.86 -2.43 2.37
N ILE A 294 12.76 -3.76 2.16
CA ILE A 294 12.51 -4.75 3.23
C ILE A 294 13.56 -4.65 4.35
N PHE A 295 14.83 -4.48 3.99
CA PHE A 295 15.92 -4.39 4.96
C PHE A 295 15.93 -3.05 5.73
N ASN A 296 15.46 -1.98 5.09
CA ASN A 296 15.37 -0.67 5.74
C ASN A 296 14.32 -0.64 6.85
N VAL A 297 13.22 -1.37 6.68
CA VAL A 297 12.10 -1.36 7.64
C VAL A 297 12.16 -2.50 8.66
N GLU A 298 13.21 -3.35 8.62
CA GLU A 298 13.37 -4.49 9.54
C GLU A 298 13.28 -4.07 11.01
N LYS A 299 13.97 -2.98 11.37
CA LYS A 299 13.98 -2.46 12.74
C LYS A 299 12.59 -2.03 13.20
N ASP A 300 11.86 -1.29 12.37
CA ASP A 300 10.53 -0.78 12.72
C ASP A 300 9.54 -1.93 12.88
N PHE A 301 9.58 -2.93 11.98
CA PHE A 301 8.78 -4.16 12.12
C PHE A 301 9.13 -4.91 13.40
N ALA A 302 10.42 -5.08 13.70
CA ALA A 302 10.88 -5.78 14.89
C ALA A 302 10.42 -5.09 16.18
N VAL A 303 10.46 -3.75 16.25
CA VAL A 303 9.94 -2.96 17.39
C VAL A 303 8.45 -3.24 17.64
N LEU A 304 7.69 -3.50 16.57
CA LEU A 304 6.27 -3.82 16.64
C LEU A 304 5.97 -5.32 16.87
N GLY A 305 7.00 -6.14 17.04
CA GLY A 305 6.84 -7.58 17.23
C GLY A 305 6.42 -8.31 15.94
N LEU A 306 6.82 -7.79 14.78
CA LEU A 306 6.53 -8.34 13.45
C LEU A 306 7.82 -8.77 12.75
N ASP A 307 7.78 -9.90 12.04
CA ASP A 307 8.90 -10.31 11.20
C ASP A 307 8.73 -9.74 9.78
N VAL A 308 9.61 -8.81 9.42
CA VAL A 308 9.59 -8.17 8.09
C VAL A 308 9.79 -9.19 6.96
N PHE A 309 10.50 -10.30 7.20
CA PHE A 309 10.76 -11.30 6.16
C PHE A 309 9.55 -12.19 5.89
N GLU A 310 8.75 -12.49 6.92
CA GLU A 310 7.44 -13.12 6.72
C GLU A 310 6.51 -12.21 5.91
N PHE A 311 6.45 -10.92 6.28
CA PHE A 311 5.66 -9.94 5.56
C PHE A 311 6.10 -9.81 4.09
N ALA A 312 7.41 -9.65 3.86
CA ALA A 312 7.99 -9.60 2.53
C ALA A 312 7.68 -10.84 1.71
N GLY A 313 7.83 -12.04 2.30
CA GLY A 313 7.55 -13.30 1.62
C GLY A 313 6.08 -13.43 1.21
N SER A 314 5.16 -13.03 2.09
CA SER A 314 3.72 -12.95 1.82
C SER A 314 3.41 -12.00 0.66
N VAL A 315 3.91 -10.77 0.71
CA VAL A 315 3.72 -9.74 -0.33
C VAL A 315 4.28 -10.20 -1.68
N LEU A 316 5.52 -10.69 -1.71
CA LEU A 316 6.18 -11.09 -2.95
C LEU A 316 5.50 -12.31 -3.58
N ARG A 317 5.04 -13.28 -2.77
CA ARG A 317 4.22 -14.40 -3.26
C ARG A 317 2.94 -13.90 -3.93
N LYS A 318 2.22 -12.98 -3.28
CA LYS A 318 0.97 -12.39 -3.79
C LYS A 318 1.19 -11.63 -5.10
N ILE A 319 2.22 -10.77 -5.16
CA ILE A 319 2.61 -10.04 -6.37
C ILE A 319 2.98 -11.01 -7.49
N ALA A 320 3.83 -12.01 -7.23
CA ALA A 320 4.25 -12.97 -8.24
C ALA A 320 3.08 -13.81 -8.79
N HIS A 321 2.14 -14.17 -7.92
CA HIS A 321 0.91 -14.85 -8.32
C HIS A 321 0.03 -13.96 -9.21
N LEU A 322 -0.25 -12.73 -8.77
CA LEU A 322 -1.08 -11.78 -9.51
C LEU A 322 -0.48 -11.45 -10.87
N THR A 323 0.83 -11.21 -10.91
CA THR A 323 1.60 -10.97 -12.13
C THR A 323 1.40 -12.09 -13.15
N THR A 324 1.48 -13.34 -12.71
CA THR A 324 1.30 -14.51 -13.58
C THR A 324 -0.16 -14.66 -14.03
N ARG A 325 -1.12 -14.47 -13.12
CA ARG A 325 -2.57 -14.57 -13.39
C ARG A 325 -3.02 -13.54 -14.43
N VAL A 326 -2.57 -12.31 -14.28
CA VAL A 326 -2.96 -11.18 -15.14
C VAL A 326 -2.23 -11.24 -16.51
N GLY A 327 -1.06 -11.88 -16.56
CA GLY A 327 -0.25 -12.03 -17.78
C GLY A 327 0.89 -11.02 -17.89
N PHE A 328 1.25 -10.34 -16.79
CA PHE A 328 2.37 -9.39 -16.71
C PHE A 328 3.72 -10.09 -16.52
N TYR A 329 4.06 -11.08 -17.35
CA TYR A 329 5.20 -11.95 -17.08
C TYR A 329 6.52 -11.21 -16.80
N LEU A 330 7.32 -11.82 -15.93
CA LEU A 330 8.68 -11.41 -15.58
C LEU A 330 9.70 -12.25 -16.36
N PRO A 331 10.94 -11.79 -16.54
CA PRO A 331 11.96 -12.53 -17.29
C PRO A 331 12.37 -13.84 -16.60
N VAL A 332 12.08 -13.97 -15.30
CA VAL A 332 12.34 -15.15 -14.49
C VAL A 332 10.99 -15.75 -14.03
N PRO A 333 10.78 -17.07 -14.13
CA PRO A 333 9.59 -17.72 -13.62
C PRO A 333 9.38 -17.45 -12.11
N ALA A 334 8.13 -17.19 -11.71
CA ALA A 334 7.78 -16.86 -10.33
C ALA A 334 8.32 -17.84 -9.27
N PRO A 335 8.23 -19.19 -9.43
CA PRO A 335 8.76 -20.11 -8.42
C PRO A 335 10.27 -19.99 -8.22
N MET A 336 11.01 -19.77 -9.31
CA MET A 336 12.46 -19.59 -9.27
C MET A 336 12.81 -18.25 -8.60
N LEU A 337 12.14 -17.16 -8.97
CA LEU A 337 12.36 -15.85 -8.36
C LEU A 337 12.09 -15.86 -6.84
N LEU A 338 10.97 -16.45 -6.42
CA LEU A 338 10.62 -16.56 -5.00
C LEU A 338 11.60 -17.43 -4.23
N TRP A 339 12.12 -18.49 -4.85
CA TRP A 339 13.15 -19.33 -4.23
C TRP A 339 14.45 -18.56 -4.00
N GLU A 340 14.96 -17.85 -5.01
CA GLU A 340 16.19 -17.05 -4.90
C GLU A 340 16.07 -15.95 -3.84
N ILE A 341 14.93 -15.26 -3.81
CA ILE A 341 14.68 -14.26 -2.77
C ILE A 341 14.64 -14.94 -1.38
N ASN A 342 13.98 -16.10 -1.25
CA ASN A 342 13.94 -16.82 0.01
C ASN A 342 15.34 -17.24 0.49
N LEU A 343 16.21 -17.73 -0.42
CA LEU A 343 17.60 -18.04 -0.10
C LEU A 343 18.34 -16.80 0.41
N MET A 344 18.18 -15.67 -0.27
CA MET A 344 18.79 -14.40 0.09
C MET A 344 18.32 -13.91 1.48
N LEU A 345 17.03 -13.96 1.78
CA LEU A 345 16.48 -13.61 3.10
C LEU A 345 17.00 -14.54 4.20
N ASN A 346 17.14 -15.84 3.92
CA ASN A 346 17.73 -16.80 4.87
C ASN A 346 19.22 -16.57 5.09
N ALA A 347 19.98 -16.27 4.04
CA ALA A 347 21.40 -15.95 4.15
C ALA A 347 21.61 -14.69 5.00
N TYR A 348 20.83 -13.65 4.76
CA TYR A 348 20.84 -12.45 5.61
C TYR A 348 20.48 -12.79 7.06
N SER A 349 19.37 -13.51 7.27
CA SER A 349 18.91 -13.89 8.62
C SER A 349 19.93 -14.75 9.37
N TYR A 350 20.64 -15.64 8.68
CA TYR A 350 21.72 -16.44 9.26
C TYR A 350 22.87 -15.57 9.77
N LEU A 351 23.19 -14.49 9.05
CA LEU A 351 24.26 -13.56 9.42
C LEU A 351 23.83 -12.59 10.54
N THR A 352 22.55 -12.22 10.59
CA THR A 352 22.08 -11.13 11.46
C THR A 352 21.32 -11.61 12.70
N ARG A 353 20.63 -12.76 12.65
CA ARG A 353 19.75 -13.24 13.72
C ARG A 353 20.36 -14.48 14.40
N PRO A 354 20.83 -14.38 15.65
CA PRO A 354 21.41 -15.51 16.37
C PRO A 354 20.43 -16.69 16.47
N GLY A 355 20.90 -17.88 16.09
CA GLY A 355 20.10 -19.11 16.14
C GLY A 355 19.08 -19.26 15.00
N HIS A 356 19.15 -18.42 13.96
CA HIS A 356 18.30 -18.58 12.77
C HIS A 356 18.44 -19.96 12.15
N LYS A 357 17.30 -20.59 11.87
CA LYS A 357 17.21 -21.83 11.10
C LYS A 357 16.58 -21.53 9.77
N PHE A 358 17.02 -22.25 8.74
CA PHE A 358 16.45 -22.11 7.41
C PHE A 358 14.92 -22.23 7.47
N ARG A 359 14.22 -21.26 6.88
CA ARG A 359 12.77 -21.18 6.86
C ARG A 359 12.29 -20.71 5.49
N ASN A 360 11.14 -21.23 5.05
CA ASN A 360 10.48 -20.67 3.88
C ASN A 360 9.62 -19.46 4.28
N PHE A 361 10.09 -18.25 3.98
CA PHE A 361 9.34 -17.03 4.24
C PHE A 361 8.18 -16.83 3.26
N MET A 362 8.25 -17.43 2.07
CA MET A 362 7.23 -17.27 1.00
C MET A 362 5.91 -17.94 1.35
N THR A 363 5.89 -18.85 2.32
CA THR A 363 4.67 -19.52 2.80
C THR A 363 3.98 -18.79 3.94
N ALA A 364 4.53 -17.69 4.43
CA ALA A 364 3.91 -16.92 5.49
C ALA A 364 2.60 -16.29 5.00
N GLU A 365 1.61 -16.25 5.89
CA GLU A 365 0.41 -15.45 5.72
C GLU A 365 0.35 -14.43 6.87
N THR A 366 0.51 -13.16 6.50
CA THR A 366 0.65 -12.05 7.45
C THR A 366 -0.64 -11.27 7.62
N THR A 367 -1.60 -11.46 6.73
CA THR A 367 -2.93 -10.89 6.88
C THR A 367 -3.66 -11.60 8.01
N SER A 368 -4.28 -10.84 8.89
CA SER A 368 -4.91 -11.38 10.10
C SER A 368 -6.40 -11.04 10.15
N GLY A 369 -7.20 -11.97 10.68
CA GLY A 369 -8.65 -11.90 10.68
C GLY A 369 -9.28 -12.62 9.49
N GLU A 370 -10.32 -13.40 9.75
CA GLU A 370 -10.99 -14.25 8.75
C GLU A 370 -11.57 -13.45 7.58
N GLU A 371 -12.12 -12.26 7.85
CA GLU A 371 -12.71 -11.40 6.83
C GLU A 371 -11.64 -10.86 5.86
N MET A 372 -10.52 -10.35 6.36
CA MET A 372 -9.43 -9.84 5.52
C MET A 372 -8.76 -10.95 4.71
N LEU A 373 -8.64 -12.16 5.29
CA LEU A 373 -8.16 -13.33 4.56
C LEU A 373 -9.10 -13.72 3.41
N LYS A 374 -10.42 -13.63 3.60
CA LYS A 374 -11.39 -13.88 2.52
C LYS A 374 -11.26 -12.86 1.39
N VAL A 375 -11.14 -11.58 1.74
CA VAL A 375 -10.94 -10.48 0.78
C VAL A 375 -9.68 -10.71 -0.06
N GLU A 376 -8.56 -11.05 0.57
CA GLU A 376 -7.32 -11.31 -0.17
C GLU A 376 -7.37 -12.61 -0.97
N ALA A 377 -8.00 -13.66 -0.44
CA ALA A 377 -8.19 -14.90 -1.17
C ALA A 377 -9.04 -14.68 -2.43
N GLU A 378 -9.97 -13.72 -2.42
CA GLU A 378 -10.73 -13.30 -3.60
C GLU A 378 -9.89 -12.46 -4.55
N ALA A 379 -9.28 -11.37 -4.05
CA ALA A 379 -8.46 -10.46 -4.87
C ALA A 379 -7.33 -11.20 -5.59
N PHE A 380 -6.62 -12.09 -4.88
CA PHE A 380 -5.55 -12.89 -5.42
C PHE A 380 -6.01 -14.25 -5.97
N ALA A 381 -7.28 -14.64 -5.87
CA ALA A 381 -7.82 -15.95 -6.26
C ALA A 381 -7.05 -17.15 -5.64
N LEU A 382 -6.70 -17.06 -4.36
CA LEU A 382 -5.93 -18.07 -3.62
C LEU A 382 -6.73 -19.34 -3.26
N LYS A 383 -7.97 -19.51 -3.74
CA LYS A 383 -8.94 -20.55 -3.33
C LYS A 383 -8.47 -22.02 -3.45
N ASN A 384 -7.27 -22.30 -3.99
CA ASN A 384 -6.69 -23.64 -4.09
C ASN A 384 -5.36 -23.83 -3.35
N GLN A 385 -4.88 -22.86 -2.57
CA GLN A 385 -3.69 -23.03 -1.73
C GLN A 385 -4.15 -23.30 -0.30
N ALA A 386 -4.22 -24.56 0.10
CA ALA A 386 -4.41 -24.92 1.50
C ALA A 386 -3.35 -24.19 2.34
N PRO A 387 -3.71 -23.61 3.50
CA PRO A 387 -2.71 -23.06 4.40
C PRO A 387 -1.73 -24.19 4.74
N ALA A 388 -0.45 -23.98 4.46
CA ALA A 388 0.59 -24.83 5.01
C ALA A 388 0.46 -24.71 6.52
N ALA A 389 0.07 -25.81 7.17
CA ALA A 389 -0.11 -25.86 8.61
C ALA A 389 1.15 -25.31 9.27
N ALA A 390 0.99 -24.29 10.12
CA ALA A 390 2.05 -23.83 10.99
C ALA A 390 2.47 -25.00 11.90
N SER A 391 3.68 -25.50 11.71
CA SER A 391 4.35 -26.45 12.60
C SER A 391 5.49 -25.77 13.33
#